data_AF-A0A7S1RTR4-F1
#
_entry.id   AF-A0A7S1RTR4-F1
#
_cell.length_a   1.000
_cell.length_b   1.000
_cell.length_c   1.000
_cell.angle_alpha   90.00
_cell.angle_beta   90.00
_cell.angle_gamma   90.00
#
_symmetry.space_group_name_H-M   'P 1'
#
loop_
_entity.id
_entity.type
_entity.pdbx_description
1 polymer ?
#
loop_
_entity_poly.entity_id
_entity_poly.type
_entity_poly.pdbx_seq_one_letter_code
_entity_poly.pdbx_strand_id
1 'polypeptide(L)'
;RLQHLGAVTDAPAVGTAPPQAGSPWAAPRRAFLSRRSMGASGSEGHLRRLQIAGLLCWLAKDFAWVLLLPEASFPAAFLALCLETYSIRARWSVGSTPEFVMSLAVLAWLAGNSVWMASELLFAASPEPGRQFPWFHTPVIGIQPDTCFALVKVTQCLFALGVSMPVVLFCWSVIQHWGKPPTGPADPPETEARKLDEAAEIAVENAQGCRSDLVMGLFSKSVYEDLFIGPWVAKDLFWTLGWLSCALPFGLAAALLTLDCFRRFGGGLNFAEFVWIIANIVWILAELALDDQYRWPRVTAGAILLADGLLVSGALWAACQRRRPGQGEDSYLFGGGSYSGHSLQD
;
A
#
# COMPACT_ATOMS: atom_id res chain seq x y z
N ARG A 1 23.15 10.12 55.95
CA ARG A 1 22.08 9.32 56.60
C ARG A 1 22.01 7.99 55.88
N LEU A 2 22.54 6.97 56.57
CA LEU A 2 22.38 5.52 56.40
C LEU A 2 22.93 4.87 55.11
N GLN A 3 24.21 4.50 55.20
CA GLN A 3 24.69 3.17 54.84
C GLN A 3 24.02 2.12 55.74
N HIS A 4 23.66 0.95 55.19
CA HIS A 4 23.72 -0.32 55.91
C HIS A 4 23.73 -1.53 54.94
N LEU A 5 24.82 -2.28 55.09
CA LEU A 5 25.06 -3.72 54.90
C LEU A 5 23.83 -4.64 54.79
N GLY A 6 23.98 -5.73 54.02
CA GLY A 6 23.25 -6.98 54.29
C GLY A 6 23.29 -7.99 53.16
N ALA A 7 24.02 -9.09 53.38
CA ALA A 7 24.23 -10.19 52.46
C ALA A 7 23.06 -11.20 52.40
N VAL A 8 23.22 -12.14 51.45
CA VAL A 8 22.59 -13.47 51.33
C VAL A 8 21.17 -13.50 50.77
N THR A 9 21.03 -14.06 49.56
CA THR A 9 19.92 -14.98 49.27
C THR A 9 20.41 -16.09 48.34
N ASP A 10 20.08 -17.31 48.76
CA ASP A 10 20.39 -18.58 48.16
C ASP A 10 19.77 -18.75 46.76
N ALA A 11 20.45 -19.55 45.93
CA ALA A 11 19.91 -20.05 44.68
C ALA A 11 18.88 -21.17 44.95
N PRO A 12 17.61 -21.05 44.48
CA PRO A 12 16.73 -22.19 44.41
C PRO A 12 16.84 -22.87 43.04
N ALA A 13 17.16 -24.16 43.13
CA ALA A 13 16.67 -25.29 42.34
C ALA A 13 16.18 -25.05 40.90
N VAL A 14 16.83 -25.79 40.00
CA VAL A 14 16.35 -26.25 38.68
C VAL A 14 14.87 -26.62 38.74
N GLY A 15 14.03 -25.73 38.23
CA GLY A 15 12.61 -25.98 37.96
C GLY A 15 12.46 -26.77 36.67
N THR A 16 11.84 -27.93 36.77
CA THR A 16 11.35 -28.74 35.66
C THR A 16 10.45 -27.89 34.75
N ALA A 17 10.76 -27.88 33.45
CA ALA A 17 9.97 -27.18 32.44
C ALA A 17 8.53 -27.72 32.43
N PRO A 18 7.51 -26.85 32.51
CA PRO A 18 6.12 -27.27 32.39
C PRO A 18 5.84 -27.80 30.97
N PRO A 19 4.90 -28.74 30.81
CA PRO A 19 4.51 -29.27 29.51
C PRO A 19 4.06 -28.11 28.62
N GLN A 20 4.59 -28.05 27.39
CA GLN A 20 4.18 -27.08 26.38
C GLN A 20 2.67 -27.18 26.19
N ALA A 21 1.95 -26.19 26.70
CA ALA A 21 0.55 -26.00 26.42
C ALA A 21 0.42 -25.84 24.89
N GLY A 22 -0.17 -26.85 24.24
CA GLY A 22 -0.50 -26.79 22.83
C GLY A 22 -1.24 -25.50 22.54
N SER A 23 -0.75 -24.76 21.54
CA SER A 23 -1.38 -23.55 21.03
C SER A 23 -2.89 -23.81 20.83
N PRO A 24 -3.78 -23.04 21.50
CA PRO A 24 -5.23 -23.20 21.36
C PRO A 24 -5.74 -22.79 19.96
N TRP A 25 -4.84 -22.47 19.03
CA TRP A 25 -5.14 -22.12 17.65
C TRP A 25 -4.98 -23.31 16.68
N ALA A 26 -4.72 -24.52 17.18
CA ALA A 26 -4.58 -25.72 16.36
C ALA A 26 -5.88 -26.57 16.29
N ALA A 27 -6.61 -26.36 15.18
CA ALA A 27 -7.62 -27.24 14.52
C ALA A 27 -9.10 -27.17 15.01
N PRO A 28 -10.11 -27.38 14.12
CA PRO A 28 -10.06 -28.00 12.77
C PRO A 28 -10.62 -27.13 11.62
N ARG A 29 -9.74 -26.72 10.68
CA ARG A 29 -10.07 -25.94 9.46
C ARG A 29 -10.24 -26.80 8.18
N ARG A 30 -10.45 -28.12 8.29
CA ARG A 30 -10.30 -29.04 7.14
C ARG A 30 -11.57 -29.36 6.33
N ALA A 31 -12.74 -28.77 6.61
CA ALA A 31 -13.96 -29.06 5.84
C ALA A 31 -14.54 -27.87 5.03
N PHE A 32 -13.91 -26.68 5.06
CA PHE A 32 -14.49 -25.46 4.46
C PHE A 32 -13.82 -25.02 3.13
N LEU A 33 -12.82 -25.75 2.64
CA LEU A 33 -12.01 -25.33 1.49
C LEU A 33 -12.49 -25.87 0.13
N SER A 34 -13.41 -26.86 0.10
CA SER A 34 -13.85 -27.47 -1.17
C SER A 34 -15.01 -26.74 -1.89
N ARG A 35 -15.64 -25.72 -1.28
CA ARG A 35 -16.77 -24.97 -1.88
C ARG A 35 -16.41 -23.58 -2.42
N ARG A 36 -15.13 -23.17 -2.38
CA ARG A 36 -14.69 -21.79 -2.69
C ARG A 36 -14.22 -21.56 -4.13
N SER A 37 -13.95 -22.59 -4.94
CA SER A 37 -13.32 -22.40 -6.26
C SER A 37 -14.28 -21.88 -7.35
N MET A 38 -15.59 -22.12 -7.27
CA MET A 38 -16.54 -21.60 -8.29
C MET A 38 -17.08 -20.19 -7.99
N GLY A 39 -16.87 -19.66 -6.78
CA GLY A 39 -17.28 -18.29 -6.39
C GLY A 39 -16.15 -17.26 -6.38
N ALA A 40 -14.89 -17.71 -6.46
CA ALA A 40 -13.72 -16.85 -6.33
C ALA A 40 -13.54 -15.88 -7.52
N SER A 41 -13.78 -16.34 -8.76
CA SER A 41 -13.58 -15.52 -9.96
C SER A 41 -14.47 -14.28 -10.01
N GLY A 42 -15.72 -14.41 -9.53
CA GLY A 42 -16.67 -13.29 -9.49
C GLY A 42 -16.29 -12.23 -8.44
N SER A 43 -15.78 -12.66 -7.30
CA SER A 43 -15.37 -11.79 -6.19
C SER A 43 -14.11 -11.00 -6.53
N GLU A 44 -13.09 -11.66 -7.09
CA GLU A 44 -11.83 -11.03 -7.49
C GLU A 44 -12.03 -9.96 -8.56
N GLY A 45 -12.85 -10.24 -9.58
CA GLY A 45 -13.17 -9.26 -10.61
C GLY A 45 -13.92 -8.04 -10.07
N HIS A 46 -14.74 -8.20 -9.02
CA HIS A 46 -15.39 -7.07 -8.35
C HIS A 46 -14.39 -6.24 -7.54
N LEU A 47 -13.55 -6.86 -6.72
CA LEU A 47 -12.52 -6.18 -5.92
C LEU A 47 -11.54 -5.41 -6.81
N ARG A 48 -11.16 -5.98 -7.96
CA ARG A 48 -10.29 -5.29 -8.92
C ARG A 48 -10.93 -4.03 -9.50
N ARG A 49 -12.21 -4.10 -9.89
CA ARG A 49 -12.94 -2.90 -10.38
C ARG A 49 -13.05 -1.83 -9.30
N LEU A 50 -13.28 -2.26 -8.05
CA LEU A 50 -13.34 -1.36 -6.91
C LEU A 50 -12.00 -0.63 -6.70
N GLN A 51 -10.87 -1.34 -6.77
CA GLN A 51 -9.54 -0.73 -6.70
C GLN A 51 -9.31 0.29 -7.82
N ILE A 52 -9.63 -0.09 -9.07
CA ILE A 52 -9.46 0.82 -10.21
C ILE A 52 -10.33 2.08 -10.05
N ALA A 53 -11.57 1.92 -9.58
CA ALA A 53 -12.47 3.05 -9.32
C ALA A 53 -11.95 3.92 -8.16
N GLY A 54 -11.44 3.31 -7.09
CA GLY A 54 -10.82 4.02 -5.97
C GLY A 54 -9.63 4.86 -6.42
N LEU A 55 -8.72 4.27 -7.22
CA LEU A 55 -7.57 4.96 -7.80
C LEU A 55 -8.02 6.11 -8.72
N LEU A 56 -9.06 5.91 -9.54
CA LEU A 56 -9.57 6.97 -10.41
C LEU A 56 -10.14 8.15 -9.61
N CYS A 57 -10.92 7.89 -8.55
CA CYS A 57 -11.40 8.94 -7.66
C CYS A 57 -10.24 9.66 -6.96
N TRP A 58 -9.20 8.92 -6.61
CA TRP A 58 -8.00 9.50 -6.02
C TRP A 58 -7.23 10.42 -6.99
N LEU A 59 -7.01 9.97 -8.22
CA LEU A 59 -6.37 10.78 -9.28
C LEU A 59 -7.19 12.04 -9.59
N ALA A 60 -8.52 11.91 -9.66
CA ALA A 60 -9.41 13.05 -9.86
C ALA A 60 -9.30 14.06 -8.71
N LYS A 61 -9.15 13.59 -7.47
CA LYS A 61 -8.90 14.44 -6.31
C LYS A 61 -7.56 15.17 -6.44
N ASP A 62 -6.45 14.46 -6.68
CA ASP A 62 -5.14 15.10 -6.79
C ASP A 62 -5.09 16.11 -7.95
N PHE A 63 -5.68 15.75 -9.10
CA PHE A 63 -5.81 16.64 -10.25
C PHE A 63 -6.58 17.92 -9.90
N ALA A 64 -7.71 17.78 -9.23
CA ALA A 64 -8.52 18.92 -8.81
C ALA A 64 -7.78 19.76 -7.76
N TRP A 65 -7.13 19.12 -6.80
CA TRP A 65 -6.42 19.81 -5.71
C TRP A 65 -5.19 20.57 -6.21
N VAL A 66 -4.35 19.98 -7.07
CA VAL A 66 -3.15 20.68 -7.58
C VAL A 66 -3.51 21.93 -8.38
N LEU A 67 -4.69 21.91 -9.02
CA LEU A 67 -5.28 23.04 -9.75
C LEU A 67 -6.23 23.91 -8.90
N LEU A 68 -6.36 23.62 -7.61
CA LEU A 68 -7.19 24.37 -6.65
C LEU A 68 -8.68 24.46 -7.06
N LEU A 69 -9.29 23.32 -7.39
CA LEU A 69 -10.69 23.15 -7.78
C LEU A 69 -11.50 22.44 -6.66
N PRO A 70 -11.98 23.15 -5.62
CA PRO A 70 -12.64 22.53 -4.48
C PRO A 70 -13.89 21.73 -4.83
N GLU A 71 -14.68 22.20 -5.80
CA GLU A 71 -15.94 21.57 -6.22
C GLU A 71 -15.73 20.16 -6.79
N ALA A 72 -14.57 19.92 -7.41
CA ALA A 72 -14.19 18.59 -7.91
C ALA A 72 -13.42 17.78 -6.85
N SER A 73 -12.57 18.46 -6.07
CA SER A 73 -11.65 17.81 -5.13
C SER A 73 -12.37 17.15 -3.96
N PHE A 74 -13.36 17.81 -3.34
CA PHE A 74 -14.08 17.26 -2.19
C PHE A 74 -14.90 16.01 -2.52
N PRO A 75 -15.75 16.00 -3.58
CA PRO A 75 -16.48 14.79 -3.95
C PRO A 75 -15.55 13.63 -4.32
N ALA A 76 -14.45 13.91 -5.03
CA ALA A 76 -13.47 12.90 -5.42
C ALA A 76 -12.77 12.28 -4.19
N ALA A 77 -12.33 13.11 -3.23
CA ALA A 77 -11.77 12.64 -1.96
C ALA A 77 -12.77 11.77 -1.17
N PHE A 78 -14.01 12.23 -1.05
CA PHE A 78 -15.06 11.51 -0.33
C PHE A 78 -15.33 10.14 -0.96
N LEU A 79 -15.46 10.08 -2.28
CA LEU A 79 -15.66 8.81 -3.00
C LEU A 79 -14.44 7.88 -2.83
N ALA A 80 -13.22 8.39 -2.93
CA ALA A 80 -12.01 7.60 -2.71
C ALA A 80 -12.00 6.98 -1.29
N LEU A 81 -12.31 7.76 -0.26
CA LEU A 81 -12.41 7.27 1.13
C LEU A 81 -13.50 6.20 1.30
N CYS A 82 -14.67 6.41 0.71
CA CYS A 82 -15.76 5.43 0.77
C CYS A 82 -15.40 4.11 0.07
N LEU A 83 -14.80 4.19 -1.13
CA LEU A 83 -14.40 3.01 -1.90
C LEU A 83 -13.27 2.25 -1.19
N GLU A 84 -12.30 2.94 -0.61
CA GLU A 84 -11.21 2.29 0.14
C GLU A 84 -11.72 1.63 1.42
N THR A 85 -12.57 2.33 2.18
CA THR A 85 -13.22 1.78 3.38
C THR A 85 -14.02 0.52 3.03
N TYR A 86 -14.76 0.56 1.92
CA TYR A 86 -15.52 -0.59 1.43
C TYR A 86 -14.59 -1.73 0.99
N SER A 87 -13.48 -1.43 0.31
CA SER A 87 -12.46 -2.40 -0.12
C SER A 87 -11.87 -3.14 1.08
N ILE A 88 -11.47 -2.41 2.13
CA ILE A 88 -10.96 -2.98 3.38
C ILE A 88 -11.99 -3.90 4.03
N ARG A 89 -13.24 -3.42 4.14
CA ARG A 89 -14.34 -4.22 4.71
C ARG A 89 -14.56 -5.51 3.91
N ALA A 90 -14.53 -5.43 2.58
CA ALA A 90 -14.72 -6.59 1.71
C ALA A 90 -13.57 -7.62 1.85
N ARG A 91 -12.35 -7.16 2.13
CA ARG A 91 -11.17 -8.02 2.31
C ARG A 91 -10.98 -8.55 3.72
N TRP A 92 -11.67 -7.98 4.72
CA TRP A 92 -11.47 -8.27 6.15
C TRP A 92 -11.42 -9.76 6.50
N SER A 93 -12.25 -10.59 5.86
CA SER A 93 -12.35 -12.02 6.17
C SER A 93 -11.43 -12.92 5.34
N VAL A 94 -10.73 -12.37 4.35
CA VAL A 94 -9.97 -13.15 3.35
C VAL A 94 -8.49 -12.78 3.35
N GLY A 95 -8.16 -11.51 3.60
CA GLY A 95 -6.80 -10.99 3.54
C GLY A 95 -5.89 -11.52 4.65
N SER A 96 -4.59 -11.54 4.36
CA SER A 96 -3.57 -11.79 5.37
C SER A 96 -3.41 -10.59 6.31
N THR A 97 -2.86 -10.80 7.51
CA THR A 97 -2.59 -9.70 8.46
C THR A 97 -1.73 -8.59 7.85
N PRO A 98 -0.63 -8.89 7.12
CA PRO A 98 0.16 -7.86 6.43
C PRO A 98 -0.66 -7.02 5.45
N GLU A 99 -1.45 -7.65 4.57
CA GLU A 99 -2.32 -6.94 3.61
C GLU A 99 -3.32 -6.03 4.31
N PHE A 100 -3.89 -6.51 5.42
CA PHE A 100 -4.81 -5.72 6.22
C PHE A 100 -4.13 -4.48 6.84
N VAL A 101 -2.93 -4.65 7.40
CA VAL A 101 -2.15 -3.55 7.97
C VAL A 101 -1.77 -2.51 6.89
N MET A 102 -1.36 -2.96 5.71
CA MET A 102 -1.07 -2.06 4.58
C MET A 102 -2.32 -1.31 4.13
N SER A 103 -3.47 -1.96 4.05
CA SER A 103 -4.73 -1.31 3.68
C SER A 103 -5.16 -0.26 4.72
N LEU A 104 -4.95 -0.52 6.02
CA LEU A 104 -5.17 0.48 7.06
C LEU A 104 -4.21 1.68 6.95
N ALA A 105 -2.95 1.43 6.59
CA ALA A 105 -1.97 2.49 6.35
C ALA A 105 -2.40 3.39 5.19
N VAL A 106 -2.89 2.80 4.09
CA VAL A 106 -3.47 3.53 2.95
C VAL A 106 -4.67 4.36 3.39
N LEU A 107 -5.61 3.79 4.17
CA LEU A 107 -6.77 4.54 4.65
C LEU A 107 -6.39 5.73 5.55
N ALA A 108 -5.44 5.52 6.47
CA ALA A 108 -4.94 6.59 7.34
C ALA A 108 -4.29 7.71 6.51
N TRP A 109 -3.52 7.34 5.50
CA TRP A 109 -2.91 8.26 4.55
C TRP A 109 -3.94 9.02 3.69
N LEU A 110 -4.95 8.34 3.13
CA LEU A 110 -6.02 8.98 2.36
C LEU A 110 -6.80 9.98 3.22
N ALA A 111 -7.10 9.61 4.47
CA ALA A 111 -7.77 10.49 5.42
C ALA A 111 -6.91 11.71 5.73
N GLY A 112 -5.62 11.52 6.02
CA GLY A 112 -4.66 12.61 6.24
C GLY A 112 -4.61 13.57 5.06
N ASN A 113 -4.42 13.05 3.85
CA ASN A 113 -4.41 13.86 2.64
C ASN A 113 -5.72 14.63 2.39
N SER A 114 -6.86 14.01 2.69
CA SER A 114 -8.17 14.67 2.53
C SER A 114 -8.33 15.84 3.51
N VAL A 115 -7.86 15.66 4.76
CA VAL A 115 -7.84 16.73 5.77
C VAL A 115 -6.86 17.83 5.38
N TRP A 116 -5.70 17.47 4.84
CA TRP A 116 -4.70 18.43 4.38
C TRP A 116 -5.25 19.28 3.23
N MET A 117 -5.79 18.63 2.20
CA MET A 117 -6.49 19.28 1.09
C MET A 117 -7.57 20.23 1.59
N ALA A 118 -8.38 19.79 2.57
CA ALA A 118 -9.40 20.65 3.17
C ALA A 118 -8.79 21.88 3.85
N SER A 119 -7.68 21.72 4.58
CA SER A 119 -7.00 22.84 5.24
C SER A 119 -6.56 23.91 4.22
N GLU A 120 -6.05 23.47 3.07
CA GLU A 120 -5.58 24.38 2.03
C GLU A 120 -6.73 25.09 1.31
N LEU A 121 -7.68 24.32 0.79
CA LEU A 121 -8.76 24.86 -0.03
C LEU A 121 -9.76 25.70 0.77
N LEU A 122 -9.95 25.41 2.06
CA LEU A 122 -10.94 26.10 2.88
C LEU A 122 -10.37 27.28 3.67
N PHE A 123 -9.09 27.24 4.06
CA PHE A 123 -8.55 28.18 5.06
C PHE A 123 -7.18 28.78 4.74
N ALA A 124 -6.35 28.16 3.90
CA ALA A 124 -5.01 28.66 3.66
C ALA A 124 -5.04 29.96 2.87
N ALA A 125 -4.21 30.91 3.28
CA ALA A 125 -3.86 32.03 2.43
C ALA A 125 -3.07 31.51 1.22
N SER A 126 -3.27 32.10 0.05
CA SER A 126 -2.52 31.80 -1.16
C SER A 126 -1.95 33.08 -1.78
N PRO A 127 -1.08 33.81 -1.06
CA PRO A 127 -0.46 35.02 -1.61
C PRO A 127 0.48 34.71 -2.79
N GLU A 128 0.94 33.46 -2.93
CA GLU A 128 1.94 33.07 -3.90
C GLU A 128 1.40 33.15 -5.34
N PRO A 129 2.14 33.78 -6.28
CA PRO A 129 1.70 33.93 -7.67
C PRO A 129 1.39 32.60 -8.39
N GLY A 130 2.06 31.51 -8.00
CA GLY A 130 1.87 30.16 -8.53
C GLY A 130 0.55 29.51 -8.13
N ARG A 131 -0.10 29.98 -7.06
CA ARG A 131 -1.41 29.50 -6.60
C ARG A 131 -2.59 30.33 -7.12
N GLN A 132 -2.32 31.43 -7.81
CA GLN A 132 -3.36 32.28 -8.39
C GLN A 132 -3.83 31.72 -9.73
N PHE A 133 -4.99 31.05 -9.76
CA PHE A 133 -5.61 30.62 -11.02
C PHE A 133 -6.79 31.53 -11.39
N PRO A 134 -7.16 31.63 -12.68
CA PRO A 134 -8.35 32.39 -13.08
C PRO A 134 -9.65 31.92 -12.43
N TRP A 135 -9.70 30.70 -11.90
CA TRP A 135 -10.83 30.09 -11.22
C TRP A 135 -10.65 29.97 -9.70
N PHE A 136 -9.46 30.27 -9.16
CA PHE A 136 -9.18 30.17 -7.73
C PHE A 136 -8.54 31.48 -7.24
N HIS A 137 -9.32 32.24 -6.49
CA HIS A 137 -8.91 33.56 -6.00
C HIS A 137 -8.66 33.57 -4.49
N THR A 138 -9.49 32.88 -3.72
CA THR A 138 -9.44 32.85 -2.25
C THR A 138 -9.94 31.51 -1.73
N PRO A 139 -9.52 31.12 -0.51
CA PRO A 139 -10.08 29.95 0.17
C PRO A 139 -11.60 30.05 0.31
N VAL A 140 -12.29 28.91 0.28
CA VAL A 140 -13.77 28.83 0.21
C VAL A 140 -14.46 29.45 1.43
N ILE A 141 -13.93 29.22 2.63
CA ILE A 141 -14.52 29.74 3.88
C ILE A 141 -13.87 31.07 4.30
N GLY A 142 -12.68 31.36 3.77
CA GLY A 142 -11.88 32.53 4.12
C GLY A 142 -10.65 32.16 4.93
N ILE A 143 -9.72 33.12 5.04
CA ILE A 143 -8.40 32.89 5.63
C ILE A 143 -8.54 32.74 7.16
N GLN A 144 -8.21 31.56 7.68
CA GLN A 144 -8.22 31.25 9.11
C GLN A 144 -6.96 30.47 9.49
N PRO A 145 -5.85 31.16 9.84
CA PRO A 145 -4.56 30.52 10.05
C PRO A 145 -4.56 29.46 11.16
N ASP A 146 -5.26 29.72 12.26
CA ASP A 146 -5.33 28.80 13.41
C ASP A 146 -6.02 27.49 13.04
N THR A 147 -7.16 27.57 12.32
CA THR A 147 -7.90 26.40 11.82
C THR A 147 -7.07 25.63 10.80
N CYS A 148 -6.41 26.33 9.86
CA CYS A 148 -5.52 25.73 8.89
C CYS A 148 -4.40 24.94 9.59
N PHE A 149 -3.72 25.56 10.56
CA PHE A 149 -2.65 24.94 11.33
C PHE A 149 -3.13 23.72 12.13
N ALA A 150 -4.30 23.81 12.77
CA ALA A 150 -4.89 22.69 13.50
C ALA A 150 -5.17 21.48 12.59
N LEU A 151 -5.71 21.70 11.38
CA LEU A 151 -5.96 20.64 10.42
C LEU A 151 -4.67 20.03 9.84
N VAL A 152 -3.63 20.84 9.63
CA VAL A 152 -2.30 20.34 9.27
C VAL A 152 -1.72 19.46 10.39
N LYS A 153 -1.96 19.79 11.67
CA LYS A 153 -1.56 18.92 12.79
C LYS A 153 -2.32 17.60 12.82
N VAL A 154 -3.63 17.62 12.56
CA VAL A 154 -4.43 16.39 12.42
C VAL A 154 -3.90 15.52 11.28
N THR A 155 -3.60 16.14 10.13
CA THR A 155 -2.97 15.49 8.98
C THR A 155 -1.66 14.80 9.37
N GLN A 156 -0.76 15.52 10.04
CA GLN A 156 0.54 14.99 10.49
C GLN A 156 0.38 13.77 11.42
N CYS A 157 -0.60 13.80 12.33
CA CYS A 157 -0.91 12.65 13.18
C CYS A 157 -1.40 11.43 12.38
N LEU A 158 -2.26 11.65 11.37
CA LEU A 158 -2.76 10.59 10.49
C LEU A 158 -1.64 9.99 9.64
N PHE A 159 -0.72 10.80 9.12
CA PHE A 159 0.46 10.32 8.41
C PHE A 159 1.44 9.59 9.32
N ALA A 160 1.71 10.08 10.53
CA ALA A 160 2.55 9.40 11.49
C ALA A 160 1.98 8.01 11.84
N LEU A 161 0.66 7.92 12.04
CA LEU A 161 -0.03 6.64 12.22
C LEU A 161 0.14 5.75 10.99
N GLY A 162 -0.09 6.28 9.79
CA GLY A 162 0.07 5.57 8.52
C GLY A 162 1.48 5.04 8.28
N VAL A 163 2.54 5.78 8.67
CA VAL A 163 3.95 5.31 8.59
C VAL A 163 4.27 4.27 9.66
N SER A 164 3.73 4.41 10.87
CA SER A 164 4.03 3.50 11.98
C SER A 164 3.61 2.05 11.69
N MET A 165 2.50 1.87 10.95
CA MET A 165 1.96 0.56 10.59
C MET A 165 2.93 -0.30 9.74
N PRO A 166 3.37 0.14 8.54
CA PRO A 166 4.32 -0.61 7.72
C PRO A 166 5.69 -0.75 8.40
N VAL A 167 6.13 0.24 9.20
CA VAL A 167 7.39 0.14 9.96
C VAL A 167 7.32 -1.01 10.97
N VAL A 168 6.25 -1.08 11.78
CA VAL A 168 6.06 -2.16 12.75
C VAL A 168 5.96 -3.51 12.04
N LEU A 169 5.20 -3.58 10.95
CA LEU A 169 5.06 -4.79 10.13
C LEU A 169 6.41 -5.27 9.58
N PHE A 170 7.23 -4.36 9.06
CA PHE A 170 8.55 -4.67 8.50
C PHE A 170 9.52 -5.13 9.58
N CYS A 171 9.63 -4.39 10.69
CA CYS A 171 10.46 -4.76 11.83
C CYS A 171 10.07 -6.15 12.37
N TRP A 172 8.78 -6.42 12.52
CA TRP A 172 8.27 -7.74 12.92
C TRP A 172 8.69 -8.84 11.93
N SER A 173 8.53 -8.58 10.63
CA SER A 173 8.88 -9.55 9.58
C SER A 173 10.37 -9.88 9.56
N VAL A 174 11.24 -8.88 9.75
CA VAL A 174 12.69 -9.06 9.84
C VAL A 174 13.07 -9.88 11.06
N ILE A 175 12.50 -9.58 12.23
CA ILE A 175 12.75 -10.32 13.47
C ILE A 175 12.34 -11.80 13.30
N GLN A 176 11.17 -12.05 12.70
CA GLN A 176 10.69 -13.41 12.44
C GLN A 176 11.54 -14.16 11.42
N HIS A 177 12.15 -13.45 10.47
CA HIS A 177 13.04 -14.06 9.48
C HIS A 177 14.40 -14.42 10.09
N TRP A 178 15.02 -13.51 10.84
CA TRP A 178 16.33 -13.73 11.47
C TRP A 178 16.27 -14.65 12.69
N GLY A 179 15.12 -14.72 13.37
CA GLY A 179 14.93 -15.60 14.54
C GLY A 179 14.78 -17.08 14.19
N LYS A 180 14.56 -17.44 12.92
CA LYS A 180 14.49 -18.84 12.51
C LYS A 180 15.91 -19.40 12.45
N PRO A 181 16.24 -20.46 13.23
CA PRO A 181 17.53 -21.11 13.08
C PRO A 181 17.67 -21.55 11.62
N PRO A 182 18.88 -21.43 11.03
CA PRO A 182 19.10 -21.93 9.69
C PRO A 182 18.66 -23.39 9.70
N THR A 183 17.63 -23.70 8.92
CA THR A 183 17.25 -25.06 8.60
C THR A 183 18.37 -25.60 7.72
N GLY A 184 19.51 -25.88 8.33
CA GLY A 184 20.46 -26.80 7.75
C GLY A 184 19.74 -28.13 7.49
N PRO A 185 20.19 -28.92 6.52
CA PRO A 185 19.67 -30.26 6.32
C PRO A 185 19.94 -31.04 7.60
N ALA A 186 18.97 -31.11 8.50
CA ALA A 186 18.95 -32.12 9.54
C ALA A 186 18.57 -33.40 8.80
N ASP A 187 19.56 -34.26 8.54
CA ASP A 187 19.33 -35.56 7.91
C ASP A 187 18.20 -36.27 8.69
N PRO A 188 17.02 -36.49 8.08
CA PRO A 188 15.97 -37.21 8.75
C PRO A 188 16.44 -38.67 8.96
N PRO A 189 16.17 -39.28 10.12
CA PRO A 189 16.48 -40.70 10.33
C PRO A 189 15.82 -41.54 9.23
N GLU A 190 16.60 -42.44 8.59
CA GLU A 190 16.27 -43.18 7.35
C GLU A 190 14.89 -43.85 7.31
N THR A 191 14.32 -44.17 8.47
CA THR A 191 13.02 -44.85 8.60
C THR A 191 11.82 -43.89 8.54
N GLU A 192 12.01 -42.61 8.90
CA GLU A 192 11.01 -41.56 8.72
C GLU A 192 11.08 -40.94 7.32
N ALA A 193 12.24 -40.99 6.66
CA ALA A 193 12.46 -40.45 5.31
C ALA A 193 11.45 -40.97 4.28
N ARG A 194 11.07 -42.26 4.34
CA ARG A 194 10.19 -42.88 3.33
C ARG A 194 8.70 -42.57 3.52
N LYS A 195 8.23 -42.34 4.76
CA LYS A 195 6.85 -41.87 5.04
C LYS A 195 6.75 -40.35 4.92
N LEU A 196 7.85 -39.67 5.21
CA LEU A 196 8.02 -38.26 4.88
C LEU A 196 8.01 -38.07 3.38
N ASP A 197 8.62 -38.92 2.53
CA ASP A 197 8.64 -38.70 1.07
C ASP A 197 7.24 -38.61 0.45
N GLU A 198 6.31 -39.50 0.79
CA GLU A 198 4.96 -39.50 0.19
C GLU A 198 4.05 -38.40 0.76
N ALA A 199 4.15 -38.13 2.07
CA ALA A 199 3.46 -37.00 2.71
C ALA A 199 4.10 -35.66 2.33
N ALA A 200 5.41 -35.64 2.07
CA ALA A 200 6.18 -34.51 1.58
C ALA A 200 5.89 -34.29 0.12
N GLU A 201 5.66 -35.28 -0.74
CA GLU A 201 5.27 -35.04 -2.13
C GLU A 201 3.92 -34.32 -2.20
N ILE A 202 2.93 -34.80 -1.43
CA ILE A 202 1.61 -34.15 -1.33
C ILE A 202 1.73 -32.79 -0.61
N ALA A 203 2.57 -32.66 0.42
CA ALA A 203 2.78 -31.40 1.12
C ALA A 203 3.64 -30.43 0.31
N VAL A 204 4.54 -30.89 -0.56
CA VAL A 204 5.41 -30.12 -1.46
C VAL A 204 4.61 -29.69 -2.67
N GLU A 205 3.68 -30.49 -3.18
CA GLU A 205 2.75 -30.07 -4.24
C GLU A 205 1.78 -29.00 -3.69
N ASN A 206 1.22 -29.22 -2.48
CA ASN A 206 0.40 -28.23 -1.80
C ASN A 206 1.21 -27.00 -1.33
N ALA A 207 2.50 -27.16 -0.99
CA ALA A 207 3.39 -26.07 -0.59
C ALA A 207 4.12 -25.42 -1.77
N GLN A 208 4.16 -26.02 -2.96
CA GLN A 208 4.60 -25.39 -4.20
C GLN A 208 3.45 -24.59 -4.80
N GLY A 209 2.21 -25.06 -4.64
CA GLY A 209 1.02 -24.22 -4.85
C GLY A 209 0.90 -23.06 -3.85
N CYS A 210 1.51 -23.18 -2.66
CA CYS A 210 1.43 -22.18 -1.57
C CYS A 210 2.73 -21.38 -1.33
N ARG A 211 3.88 -21.80 -1.89
CA ARG A 211 5.08 -20.96 -2.16
C ARG A 211 4.77 -20.03 -3.31
N SER A 212 3.66 -19.32 -3.15
CA SER A 212 3.37 -18.03 -3.74
C SER A 212 4.66 -17.25 -3.80
N ASP A 213 5.11 -16.90 -5.00
CA ASP A 213 6.37 -16.20 -5.29
C ASP A 213 6.72 -15.17 -4.21
N LEU A 214 7.54 -15.58 -3.24
CA LEU A 214 7.97 -14.69 -2.17
C LEU A 214 9.03 -13.76 -2.76
N VAL A 215 8.73 -12.47 -2.80
CA VAL A 215 9.68 -11.46 -3.24
C VAL A 215 10.73 -11.29 -2.14
N MET A 216 12.00 -11.47 -2.50
CA MET A 216 13.14 -11.44 -1.58
C MET A 216 13.06 -12.49 -0.44
N GLY A 217 12.24 -13.54 -0.61
CA GLY A 217 12.03 -14.56 0.43
C GLY A 217 11.29 -14.04 1.68
N LEU A 218 10.75 -12.83 1.64
CA LEU A 218 10.14 -12.14 2.79
C LEU A 218 8.66 -11.82 2.57
N PHE A 219 8.31 -11.28 1.40
CA PHE A 219 6.99 -10.70 1.16
C PHE A 219 6.21 -11.51 0.14
N SER A 220 4.91 -11.71 0.39
CA SER A 220 4.00 -12.16 -0.67
C SER A 220 3.95 -11.09 -1.77
N LYS A 221 3.61 -11.50 -3.00
CA LYS A 221 3.42 -10.57 -4.12
C LYS A 221 2.53 -9.37 -3.75
N SER A 222 1.36 -9.62 -3.16
CA SER A 222 0.42 -8.54 -2.78
C SER A 222 1.04 -7.55 -1.78
N VAL A 223 1.78 -8.04 -0.79
CA VAL A 223 2.43 -7.16 0.21
C VAL A 223 3.57 -6.38 -0.41
N TYR A 224 4.29 -6.98 -1.37
CA TYR A 224 5.36 -6.31 -2.09
C TYR A 224 4.84 -5.21 -3.02
N GLU A 225 3.71 -5.45 -3.70
CA GLU A 225 3.01 -4.44 -4.51
C GLU A 225 2.64 -3.21 -3.67
N ASP A 226 2.26 -3.41 -2.40
CA ASP A 226 1.93 -2.31 -1.48
C ASP A 226 3.15 -1.71 -0.75
N LEU A 227 4.36 -2.26 -0.90
CA LEU A 227 5.52 -1.88 -0.07
C LEU A 227 5.92 -0.41 -0.22
N PHE A 228 5.64 0.20 -1.38
CA PHE A 228 5.92 1.62 -1.64
C PHE A 228 5.12 2.56 -0.72
N ILE A 229 4.00 2.12 -0.13
CA ILE A 229 3.15 2.92 0.75
C ILE A 229 3.95 3.48 1.93
N GLY A 230 4.85 2.71 2.55
CA GLY A 230 5.64 3.19 3.69
C GLY A 230 6.43 4.48 3.38
N PRO A 231 7.37 4.44 2.43
CA PRO A 231 8.07 5.64 1.96
C PRO A 231 7.12 6.73 1.44
N TRP A 232 6.02 6.35 0.79
CA TRP A 232 5.06 7.31 0.26
C TRP A 232 4.36 8.15 1.33
N VAL A 233 3.86 7.52 2.40
CA VAL A 233 3.25 8.26 3.52
C VAL A 233 4.31 9.09 4.26
N ALA A 234 5.53 8.58 4.39
CA ALA A 234 6.63 9.32 5.02
C ALA A 234 6.96 10.60 4.24
N LYS A 235 6.96 10.54 2.91
CA LYS A 235 7.10 11.73 2.06
C LYS A 235 6.05 12.79 2.41
N ASP A 236 4.77 12.42 2.47
CA ASP A 236 3.70 13.39 2.74
C ASP A 236 3.80 13.98 4.16
N LEU A 237 4.22 13.18 5.13
CA LEU A 237 4.54 13.68 6.46
C LEU A 237 5.63 14.77 6.39
N PHE A 238 6.75 14.51 5.73
CA PHE A 238 7.82 15.50 5.59
C PHE A 238 7.43 16.68 4.70
N TRP A 239 6.55 16.47 3.73
CA TRP A 239 6.00 17.53 2.90
C TRP A 239 5.18 18.51 3.74
N THR A 240 4.29 18.02 4.60
CA THR A 240 3.52 18.89 5.52
C THR A 240 4.39 19.60 6.58
N LEU A 241 5.62 19.15 6.78
CA LEU A 241 6.62 19.81 7.65
C LEU A 241 7.49 20.82 6.89
N GLY A 242 7.35 20.93 5.58
CA GLY A 242 8.19 21.79 4.73
C GLY A 242 9.61 21.27 4.54
N TRP A 243 9.88 19.99 4.79
CA TRP A 243 11.24 19.43 4.77
C TRP A 243 11.54 18.77 3.42
N LEU A 244 11.87 19.58 2.41
CA LEU A 244 12.18 19.10 1.06
C LEU A 244 13.27 18.01 1.04
N SER A 245 14.33 18.19 1.83
CA SER A 245 15.47 17.26 1.92
C SER A 245 15.09 15.88 2.43
N CYS A 246 13.97 15.76 3.16
CA CYS A 246 13.44 14.48 3.64
C CYS A 246 12.34 13.96 2.70
N ALA A 247 11.42 14.83 2.28
CA ALA A 247 10.29 14.46 1.43
C ALA A 247 10.74 13.87 0.09
N LEU A 248 11.74 14.48 -0.56
CA LEU A 248 12.18 14.08 -1.89
C LEU A 248 12.84 12.68 -1.91
N PRO A 249 13.80 12.33 -1.03
CA PRO A 249 14.33 10.97 -0.96
C PRO A 249 13.26 9.89 -0.73
N PHE A 250 12.28 10.13 0.14
CA PHE A 250 11.18 9.19 0.36
C PHE A 250 10.28 9.04 -0.87
N GLY A 251 10.03 10.13 -1.61
CA GLY A 251 9.34 10.08 -2.90
C GLY A 251 10.09 9.30 -3.98
N LEU A 252 11.40 9.49 -4.06
CA LEU A 252 12.26 8.71 -4.96
C LEU A 252 12.28 7.22 -4.58
N ALA A 253 12.34 6.90 -3.29
CA ALA A 253 12.26 5.51 -2.83
C ALA A 253 10.92 4.85 -3.21
N ALA A 254 9.80 5.55 -3.04
CA ALA A 254 8.50 5.07 -3.50
C ALA A 254 8.49 4.86 -5.03
N ALA A 255 8.99 5.81 -5.81
CA ALA A 255 9.07 5.71 -7.27
C ALA A 255 9.90 4.49 -7.73
N LEU A 256 11.04 4.24 -7.08
CA LEU A 256 11.90 3.10 -7.39
C LEU A 256 11.23 1.76 -7.04
N LEU A 257 10.52 1.68 -5.91
CA LEU A 257 9.77 0.48 -5.52
C LEU A 257 8.63 0.19 -6.51
N THR A 258 7.85 1.21 -6.89
CA THR A 258 6.76 1.05 -7.86
C THR A 258 7.30 0.73 -9.25
N LEU A 259 8.43 1.29 -9.66
CA LEU A 259 9.10 0.95 -10.92
C LEU A 259 9.60 -0.51 -10.91
N ASP A 260 10.20 -0.99 -9.82
CA ASP A 260 10.61 -2.39 -9.71
C ASP A 260 9.41 -3.33 -9.71
N CYS A 261 8.32 -2.93 -9.03
CA CYS A 261 7.04 -3.63 -9.05
C CYS A 261 6.49 -3.75 -10.49
N PHE A 262 6.43 -2.64 -11.22
CA PHE A 262 6.02 -2.62 -12.63
C PHE A 262 6.94 -3.48 -13.51
N ARG A 263 8.26 -3.41 -13.31
CA ARG A 263 9.22 -4.22 -14.05
C ARG A 263 9.02 -5.73 -13.81
N ARG A 264 8.66 -6.13 -12.59
CA ARG A 264 8.48 -7.54 -12.20
C ARG A 264 7.13 -8.10 -12.61
N PHE A 265 6.06 -7.36 -12.37
CA PHE A 265 4.69 -7.87 -12.50
C PHE A 265 3.93 -7.27 -13.68
N GLY A 266 4.48 -6.24 -14.32
CA GLY A 266 3.81 -5.50 -15.38
C GLY A 266 2.52 -4.85 -14.89
N GLY A 267 1.54 -4.74 -15.80
CA GLY A 267 0.20 -4.26 -15.49
C GLY A 267 0.05 -2.74 -15.59
N GLY A 268 -1.06 -2.31 -16.20
CA GLY A 268 -1.34 -0.89 -16.39
C GLY A 268 -1.57 -0.11 -15.09
N LEU A 269 -1.96 -0.78 -14.00
CA LEU A 269 -2.16 -0.14 -12.69
C LEU A 269 -0.83 0.25 -12.04
N ASN A 270 0.15 -0.65 -12.01
CA ASN A 270 1.49 -0.35 -11.49
C ASN A 270 2.16 0.79 -12.28
N PHE A 271 1.92 0.85 -13.60
CA PHE A 271 2.39 1.96 -14.42
C PHE A 271 1.67 3.27 -14.09
N ALA A 272 0.34 3.24 -13.90
CA ALA A 272 -0.43 4.41 -13.50
C ALA A 272 0.06 4.97 -12.15
N GLU A 273 0.22 4.11 -11.15
CA GLU A 273 0.78 4.49 -9.85
C GLU A 273 2.16 5.14 -9.97
N PHE A 274 3.03 4.61 -10.83
CA PHE A 274 4.33 5.23 -11.11
C PHE A 274 4.18 6.64 -11.70
N VAL A 275 3.32 6.83 -12.70
CA VAL A 275 3.05 8.14 -13.33
C VAL A 275 2.49 9.14 -12.31
N TRP A 276 1.55 8.69 -11.47
CA TRP A 276 1.01 9.46 -10.35
C TRP A 276 2.08 9.91 -9.35
N ILE A 277 3.01 9.03 -8.99
CA ILE A 277 4.15 9.34 -8.12
C ILE A 277 5.01 10.45 -8.75
N ILE A 278 5.30 10.37 -10.04
CA ILE A 278 6.07 11.42 -10.75
C ILE A 278 5.33 12.77 -10.71
N ALA A 279 4.03 12.80 -10.93
CA ALA A 279 3.25 14.03 -10.85
C ALA A 279 3.34 14.69 -9.45
N ASN A 280 3.26 13.89 -8.40
CA ASN A 280 3.41 14.37 -7.01
C ASN A 280 4.82 14.87 -6.71
N ILE A 281 5.88 14.26 -7.27
CA ILE A 281 7.24 14.78 -7.13
C ILE A 281 7.35 16.16 -7.80
N VAL A 282 6.78 16.34 -8.99
CA VAL A 282 6.72 17.66 -9.66
C VAL A 282 5.96 18.67 -8.79
N TRP A 283 4.87 18.25 -8.16
CA TRP A 283 4.10 19.08 -7.24
C TRP A 283 4.90 19.47 -5.99
N ILE A 284 5.58 18.54 -5.32
CA ILE A 284 6.48 18.84 -4.19
C ILE A 284 7.53 19.88 -4.56
N LEU A 285 8.13 19.74 -5.74
CA LEU A 285 9.13 20.71 -6.22
C LEU A 285 8.50 22.09 -6.45
N ALA A 286 7.25 22.14 -6.92
CA ALA A 286 6.51 23.39 -7.04
C ALA A 286 6.38 24.12 -5.70
N GLU A 287 5.92 23.39 -4.67
CA GLU A 287 5.62 23.98 -3.37
C GLU A 287 6.86 24.24 -2.53
N LEU A 288 7.76 23.26 -2.40
CA LEU A 288 8.85 23.35 -1.43
C LEU A 288 10.16 23.88 -2.04
N ALA A 289 10.45 23.56 -3.30
CA ALA A 289 11.70 23.99 -3.93
C ALA A 289 11.56 25.36 -4.60
N LEU A 290 10.38 25.63 -5.15
CA LEU A 290 10.07 26.87 -5.87
C LEU A 290 9.14 27.80 -5.08
N ASP A 291 8.76 27.45 -3.85
CA ASP A 291 7.92 28.27 -2.96
C ASP A 291 6.66 28.80 -3.67
N ASP A 292 6.05 27.96 -4.52
CA ASP A 292 4.90 28.31 -5.36
C ASP A 292 5.07 29.63 -6.15
N GLN A 293 6.28 30.02 -6.51
CA GLN A 293 6.52 31.25 -7.27
C GLN A 293 6.02 31.15 -8.72
N TYR A 294 5.99 29.93 -9.28
CA TYR A 294 5.62 29.69 -10.67
C TYR A 294 4.40 28.77 -10.78
N ARG A 295 3.49 29.07 -11.71
CA ARG A 295 2.29 28.26 -11.96
C ARG A 295 2.58 26.99 -12.76
N TRP A 296 3.57 27.04 -13.65
CA TRP A 296 3.82 25.98 -14.63
C TRP A 296 4.10 24.59 -14.00
N PRO A 297 4.76 24.44 -12.84
CA PRO A 297 4.97 23.13 -12.24
C PRO A 297 3.65 22.47 -11.79
N ARG A 298 2.74 23.23 -11.17
CA ARG A 298 1.39 22.76 -10.80
C ARG A 298 0.58 22.36 -12.02
N VAL A 299 0.60 23.17 -13.08
CA VAL A 299 -0.07 22.86 -14.36
C VAL A 299 0.52 21.59 -14.97
N THR A 300 1.84 21.40 -14.89
CA THR A 300 2.53 20.20 -15.38
C THR A 300 2.11 18.96 -14.59
N ALA A 301 2.11 19.04 -13.25
CA ALA A 301 1.61 17.96 -12.39
C ALA A 301 0.14 17.63 -12.71
N GLY A 302 -0.71 18.64 -12.86
CA GLY A 302 -2.12 18.47 -13.27
C GLY A 302 -2.26 17.80 -14.64
N ALA A 303 -1.45 18.18 -15.63
CA ALA A 303 -1.48 17.55 -16.95
C ALA A 303 -1.07 16.07 -16.89
N ILE A 304 -0.05 15.72 -16.09
CA ILE A 304 0.37 14.33 -15.87
C ILE A 304 -0.76 13.53 -15.19
N LEU A 305 -1.38 14.08 -14.14
CA LEU A 305 -2.50 13.45 -13.42
C LEU A 305 -3.72 13.24 -14.32
N LEU A 306 -4.02 14.19 -15.20
CA LEU A 306 -5.10 14.05 -16.17
C LEU A 306 -4.82 12.91 -17.16
N ALA A 307 -3.61 12.84 -17.71
CA ALA A 307 -3.21 11.76 -18.61
C ALA A 307 -3.29 10.39 -17.92
N ASP A 308 -2.87 10.32 -16.65
CA ASP A 308 -2.96 9.10 -15.85
C ASP A 308 -4.41 8.71 -15.54
N GLY A 309 -5.26 9.68 -15.18
CA GLY A 309 -6.70 9.46 -15.00
C GLY A 309 -7.40 8.91 -16.25
N LEU A 310 -6.98 9.36 -17.44
CA LEU A 310 -7.48 8.81 -18.71
C LEU A 310 -7.03 7.36 -18.93
N LEU A 311 -5.77 7.04 -18.59
CA LEU A 311 -5.24 5.68 -18.65
C LEU A 311 -6.04 4.73 -17.73
N VAL A 312 -6.22 5.11 -16.47
CA VAL A 312 -6.98 4.33 -15.48
C VAL A 312 -8.45 4.19 -15.88
N SER A 313 -9.05 5.25 -16.45
CA SER A 313 -10.41 5.19 -17.01
C SER A 313 -10.54 4.16 -18.13
N GLY A 314 -9.56 4.10 -19.03
CA GLY A 314 -9.49 3.08 -20.08
C GLY A 314 -9.39 1.65 -19.50
N ALA A 315 -8.59 1.47 -18.46
CA ALA A 315 -8.48 0.19 -17.75
C ALA A 315 -9.80 -0.22 -17.07
N LEU A 316 -10.51 0.73 -16.45
CA LEU A 316 -11.82 0.49 -15.84
C LEU A 316 -12.86 0.09 -16.89
N TRP A 317 -12.90 0.82 -18.00
CA TRP A 317 -13.79 0.53 -19.12
C TRP A 317 -13.57 -0.89 -19.64
N ALA A 318 -12.31 -1.27 -19.89
CA ALA A 318 -11.95 -2.61 -20.34
C ALA A 318 -12.36 -3.70 -19.33
N ALA A 319 -12.17 -3.45 -18.02
CA ALA A 319 -12.58 -4.37 -16.96
C ALA A 319 -14.12 -4.54 -16.86
N CYS A 320 -14.89 -3.52 -17.23
CA CYS A 320 -16.35 -3.58 -17.30
C CYS A 320 -16.85 -4.33 -18.55
N GLN A 321 -16.20 -4.18 -19.70
CA GLN A 321 -16.61 -4.85 -20.95
C GLN A 321 -16.44 -6.37 -20.93
N ARG A 322 -15.41 -6.88 -20.23
CA ARG A 322 -15.15 -8.34 -20.09
C ARG A 322 -16.29 -9.12 -19.42
N ARG A 323 -17.30 -8.46 -18.88
CA ARG A 323 -18.42 -9.10 -18.20
C ARG A 323 -19.56 -9.52 -19.14
N ARG A 324 -19.47 -9.30 -20.45
CA ARG A 324 -20.51 -9.72 -21.40
C ARG A 324 -20.45 -11.24 -21.60
N PRO A 325 -21.40 -12.01 -21.04
CA PRO A 325 -21.41 -13.46 -21.19
C PRO A 325 -21.69 -13.80 -22.67
N GLY A 326 -20.75 -14.47 -23.33
CA GLY A 326 -20.92 -14.96 -24.70
C GLY A 326 -19.85 -14.56 -25.72
N GLN A 327 -18.89 -13.69 -25.37
CA GLN A 327 -17.69 -13.51 -26.20
C GLN A 327 -16.57 -14.39 -25.64
N GLY A 328 -16.15 -15.40 -26.42
CA GLY A 328 -15.00 -16.25 -26.11
C GLY A 328 -13.75 -15.42 -25.82
N GLU A 329 -12.90 -15.93 -24.92
CA GLU A 329 -11.70 -15.30 -24.33
C GLU A 329 -10.55 -15.01 -25.31
N ASP A 330 -10.84 -14.76 -26.59
CA ASP A 330 -9.78 -14.64 -27.58
C ASP A 330 -9.35 -13.17 -27.78
N SER A 331 -8.12 -12.90 -27.30
CA SER A 331 -7.19 -11.85 -27.75
C SER A 331 -7.18 -10.52 -26.98
N TYR A 332 -6.13 -10.36 -26.17
CA TYR A 332 -5.87 -9.25 -25.26
C TYR A 332 -5.12 -8.08 -25.94
N LEU A 333 -5.67 -6.87 -25.81
CA LEU A 333 -5.14 -5.60 -26.35
C LEU A 333 -4.11 -4.87 -25.45
N PHE A 334 -3.63 -5.53 -24.39
CA PHE A 334 -2.42 -5.09 -23.69
C PHE A 334 -1.62 -6.35 -23.41
N GLY A 335 -0.70 -6.65 -24.32
CA GLY A 335 0.15 -7.83 -24.29
C GLY A 335 0.95 -7.89 -23.00
N GLY A 336 0.41 -8.57 -22.00
CA GLY A 336 1.24 -9.32 -21.09
C GLY A 336 1.93 -10.35 -21.95
N GLY A 337 3.23 -10.15 -22.22
CA GLY A 337 4.05 -11.19 -22.79
C GLY A 337 3.92 -12.40 -21.86
N SER A 338 3.10 -13.36 -22.25
CA SER A 338 3.32 -14.74 -21.84
C SER A 338 4.74 -15.02 -22.27
N TYR A 339 5.67 -14.96 -21.33
CA TYR A 339 6.91 -15.72 -21.39
C TYR A 339 6.46 -17.19 -21.48
N SER A 340 6.12 -17.61 -22.69
CA SER A 340 6.17 -19.01 -23.07
C SER A 340 7.61 -19.40 -22.84
N GLY A 341 7.85 -20.06 -21.70
CA GLY A 341 9.16 -20.63 -21.38
C GLY A 341 9.57 -21.50 -22.55
N HIS A 342 10.43 -20.97 -23.41
CA HIS A 342 11.27 -21.81 -24.23
C HIS A 342 12.13 -22.59 -23.23
N SER A 343 11.74 -23.86 -23.03
CA SER A 343 12.62 -24.87 -22.49
C SER A 343 13.88 -24.87 -23.36
N LEU A 344 14.95 -24.27 -22.85
CA LEU A 344 16.30 -24.60 -23.27
C LEU A 344 16.55 -26.04 -22.80
N GLN A 345 16.12 -26.99 -23.62
CA GLN A 345 16.74 -28.31 -23.70
C GLN A 345 17.86 -28.19 -24.71
N ASP A 346 19.08 -28.08 -24.21
CA ASP A 346 20.31 -28.57 -24.83
C ASP A 346 21.29 -28.94 -23.70
#